data_AF-A0A2W5AWB6-F1
#
_entry.id   AF-A0A2W5AWB6-F1
#
_cell.length_a   1.000
_cell.length_b   1.000
_cell.length_c   1.000
_cell.angle_alpha   90.00
_cell.angle_beta   90.00
_cell.angle_gamma   90.00
#
_symmetry.space_group_name_H-M   'P 1'
#
loop_
_entity.id
_entity.type
_entity.pdbx_description
1 polymer ?
#
loop_
_entity_poly.entity_id
_entity_poly.type
_entity_poly.pdbx_seq_one_letter_code
_entity_poly.pdbx_strand_id
1 'polypeptide(L)'
;ETGFKDRDKGDIDRLLELIREYDVVEIAVGLPRDLKGNGSKSVKHAKEIAFRIRRRLDRDDTISVVPPVRMVDERLTTVAATSALRASGVSEKRGRAVIDQAAAVEILQSWLDARHFALSGPNSGPEPSH
;
A
#
# COMPACT_ATOMS: atom_id res chain seq x y z
N GLU A 1 0.06 -26.07 7.50
CA GLU A 1 -0.49 -24.89 8.20
C GLU A 1 0.30 -23.64 7.83
N THR A 2 -0.32 -22.68 7.13
CA THR A 2 0.25 -21.35 6.97
C THR A 2 -0.13 -20.55 8.22
N GLY A 3 0.85 -20.28 9.09
CA GLY A 3 0.66 -19.67 10.42
C GLY A 3 0.18 -18.22 10.47
N PHE A 4 -0.71 -17.80 9.56
CA PHE A 4 -1.39 -16.52 9.59
C PHE A 4 -2.78 -16.74 10.22
N LYS A 5 -2.85 -16.62 11.55
CA LYS A 5 -4.11 -16.56 12.30
C LYS A 5 -4.97 -15.42 11.77
N ASP A 6 -6.28 -15.52 11.98
CA ASP A 6 -7.40 -14.57 11.75
C ASP A 6 -7.20 -13.07 12.10
N ARG A 7 -6.00 -12.62 12.48
CA ARG A 7 -5.68 -11.23 12.84
C ARG A 7 -6.12 -10.24 11.77
N ASP A 8 -5.86 -10.54 10.50
CA ASP A 8 -6.20 -9.62 9.42
C ASP A 8 -7.71 -9.46 9.23
N LYS A 9 -8.55 -10.34 9.81
CA LYS A 9 -10.01 -10.23 9.66
C LYS A 9 -10.50 -8.91 10.27
N GLY A 10 -10.07 -8.60 11.49
CA GLY A 10 -10.44 -7.35 12.16
C GLY A 10 -9.91 -6.12 11.44
N ASP A 11 -8.68 -6.21 10.92
CA ASP A 11 -8.07 -5.11 10.15
C ASP A 11 -8.82 -4.87 8.83
N ILE A 12 -9.25 -5.94 8.14
CA ILE A 12 -10.05 -5.84 6.91
C ILE A 12 -11.44 -5.31 7.21
N ASP A 13 -12.09 -5.73 8.31
CA ASP A 13 -13.38 -5.19 8.71
C ASP A 13 -13.28 -3.67 8.95
N ARG A 14 -12.25 -3.23 9.68
CA ARG A 14 -11.99 -1.81 9.89
C ARG A 14 -11.70 -1.07 8.58
N LEU A 15 -10.97 -1.70 7.66
CA LEU A 15 -10.71 -1.11 6.34
C LEU A 15 -12.01 -0.92 5.53
N LEU A 16 -12.94 -1.87 5.56
CA LEU A 16 -14.24 -1.74 4.88
C LEU A 16 -15.11 -0.63 5.49
N GLU A 17 -15.06 -0.42 6.81
CA GLU A 17 -15.68 0.74 7.44
C GLU A 17 -15.11 2.04 6.89
N LEU A 18 -13.78 2.18 6.84
CA LEU A 18 -13.13 3.37 6.30
C LEU A 18 -13.44 3.58 4.81
N ILE A 19 -13.47 2.51 4.02
CA ILE A 19 -13.79 2.58 2.59
C ILE A 19 -15.18 3.18 2.38
N ARG A 20 -16.15 2.81 3.23
CA ARG A 20 -17.51 3.35 3.18
C ARG A 20 -17.59 4.76 3.73
N GLU A 21 -16.92 5.04 4.85
CA GLU A 21 -16.93 6.35 5.51
C GLU A 21 -16.34 7.45 4.62
N TYR A 22 -15.28 7.13 3.86
CA TYR A 22 -14.55 8.10 3.05
C TYR A 22 -14.82 7.99 1.54
N ASP A 23 -15.79 7.17 1.13
CA ASP A 23 -16.08 6.90 -0.29
C ASP A 23 -14.80 6.61 -1.10
N VAL A 24 -13.96 5.71 -0.57
CA VAL A 24 -12.64 5.43 -1.14
C VAL A 24 -12.78 4.98 -2.59
N VAL A 25 -12.14 5.72 -3.50
CA VAL A 25 -12.21 5.47 -4.95
C VAL A 25 -11.19 4.45 -5.42
N GLU A 26 -10.15 4.16 -4.64
CA GLU A 26 -9.05 3.27 -5.03
C GLU A 26 -8.22 2.84 -3.82
N ILE A 27 -7.70 1.61 -3.84
CA ILE A 27 -6.91 1.02 -2.76
C ILE A 27 -5.55 0.62 -3.29
N ALA A 28 -4.48 1.19 -2.74
CA ALA A 28 -3.11 0.81 -3.02
C ALA A 28 -2.59 -0.16 -1.95
N VAL A 29 -2.10 -1.33 -2.37
CA VAL A 29 -1.44 -2.32 -1.51
C VAL A 29 0.01 -2.41 -1.93
N GLY A 30 0.91 -2.08 -1.03
CA GLY A 30 2.33 -2.15 -1.30
C GLY A 30 2.83 -3.57 -1.53
N LEU A 31 3.80 -3.71 -2.43
CA LEU A 31 4.42 -4.95 -2.83
C LEU A 31 5.91 -4.90 -2.50
N PRO A 32 6.34 -5.49 -1.37
CA PRO A 32 7.73 -5.46 -0.95
C PRO A 32 8.64 -6.10 -2.00
N ARG A 33 9.61 -5.36 -2.54
CA ARG A 33 10.72 -5.94 -3.29
C ARG A 33 11.94 -6.04 -2.39
N ASP A 34 12.46 -7.24 -2.20
CA ASP A 34 13.77 -7.40 -1.60
C ASP A 34 14.87 -7.26 -2.68
N LEU A 35 16.02 -6.73 -2.28
CA LEU A 35 17.19 -6.59 -3.15
C LEU A 35 17.84 -7.94 -3.55
N LYS A 36 17.30 -9.08 -3.10
CA LYS A 36 17.88 -10.42 -3.28
C LYS A 36 16.93 -11.48 -3.87
N GLY A 37 15.71 -11.12 -4.29
CA GLY A 37 14.74 -12.07 -4.86
C GLY A 37 14.08 -13.05 -3.88
N ASN A 38 14.29 -12.90 -2.57
CA ASN A 38 13.67 -13.68 -1.49
C ASN A 38 12.29 -13.16 -1.04
N GLY A 39 11.70 -12.19 -1.75
CA GLY A 39 10.39 -11.59 -1.43
C GLY A 39 9.19 -12.55 -1.35
N SER A 40 9.35 -13.87 -1.53
CA SER A 40 8.24 -14.82 -1.72
C SER A 40 7.18 -14.81 -0.61
N LYS A 41 7.55 -14.67 0.68
CA LYS A 41 6.58 -14.70 1.80
C LYS A 41 5.82 -13.39 1.96
N SER A 42 6.52 -12.25 2.04
CA SER A 42 5.88 -10.94 2.21
C SER A 42 5.09 -10.53 0.96
N VAL A 43 5.60 -10.84 -0.23
CA VAL A 43 4.87 -10.65 -1.49
C VAL A 43 3.61 -11.51 -1.51
N LYS A 44 3.72 -12.79 -1.10
CA LYS A 44 2.55 -13.68 -1.02
C LYS A 44 1.52 -13.14 -0.03
N HIS A 45 1.95 -12.68 1.14
CA HIS A 45 1.06 -12.11 2.15
C HIS A 45 0.37 -10.84 1.63
N ALA A 46 1.10 -9.91 1.01
CA ALA A 46 0.54 -8.71 0.41
C ALA A 46 -0.54 -9.04 -0.65
N LYS A 47 -0.25 -10.03 -1.53
CA LYS A 47 -1.22 -10.52 -2.52
C LYS A 47 -2.44 -11.18 -1.87
N GLU A 48 -2.24 -11.93 -0.80
CA GLU A 48 -3.33 -12.59 -0.07
C GLU A 48 -4.26 -11.56 0.60
N ILE A 49 -3.69 -10.53 1.22
CA ILE A 49 -4.46 -9.41 1.78
C ILE A 49 -5.25 -8.68 0.69
N ALA A 50 -4.60 -8.32 -0.42
CA ALA A 50 -5.27 -7.68 -1.55
C ALA A 50 -6.44 -8.52 -2.09
N PHE A 51 -6.23 -9.84 -2.21
CA PHE A 51 -7.28 -10.77 -2.62
C PHE A 51 -8.45 -10.82 -1.61
N ARG A 52 -8.16 -10.86 -0.31
CA ARG A 52 -9.18 -10.88 0.75
C ARG A 52 -9.98 -9.58 0.78
N ILE A 53 -9.32 -8.43 0.64
CA ILE A 53 -9.97 -7.12 0.53
C ILE A 53 -10.91 -7.11 -0.67
N ARG A 54 -10.41 -7.47 -1.86
CA ARG A 54 -11.22 -7.55 -3.09
C ARG A 54 -12.47 -8.41 -2.87
N ARG A 55 -12.29 -9.64 -2.39
CA ARG A 55 -13.39 -10.58 -2.16
C ARG A 55 -14.45 -10.06 -1.20
N ARG A 56 -14.03 -9.29 -0.19
CA ARG A 56 -14.94 -8.68 0.78
C ARG A 56 -15.73 -7.54 0.16
N LEU A 57 -15.05 -6.67 -0.60
CA LEU A 57 -15.69 -5.57 -1.32
C LEU A 57 -16.71 -6.06 -2.34
N ASP A 58 -16.37 -7.10 -3.11
CA ASP A 58 -17.27 -7.68 -4.12
C ASP A 58 -18.56 -8.27 -3.52
N ARG A 59 -18.58 -8.52 -2.20
CA ARG A 59 -19.72 -9.07 -1.46
C ARG A 59 -20.44 -8.03 -0.60
N ASP A 60 -19.92 -6.82 -0.53
CA ASP A 60 -20.49 -5.75 0.27
C ASP A 60 -21.50 -4.99 -0.59
N ASP A 61 -22.79 -5.23 -0.33
CA ASP A 61 -23.91 -4.61 -1.03
C ASP A 61 -24.14 -3.15 -0.63
N THR A 62 -23.43 -2.66 0.40
CA THR A 62 -23.50 -1.26 0.84
C THR A 62 -22.59 -0.34 0.02
N ILE A 63 -21.68 -0.91 -0.78
CA ILE A 63 -20.76 -0.15 -1.65
C ILE A 63 -21.33 -0.12 -3.07
N SER A 64 -21.77 1.06 -3.52
CA SER A 64 -22.36 1.20 -4.87
C SER A 64 -21.35 0.99 -6.00
N VAL A 65 -20.09 1.38 -5.80
CA VAL A 65 -19.01 1.22 -6.77
C VAL A 65 -17.79 0.64 -6.06
N VAL A 66 -17.44 -0.60 -6.40
CA VAL A 66 -16.31 -1.30 -5.77
C VAL A 66 -14.98 -0.66 -6.22
N PRO A 67 -14.16 -0.12 -5.30
CA PRO A 67 -12.90 0.49 -5.68
C PRO A 67 -11.90 -0.56 -6.19
N PRO A 68 -11.07 -0.23 -7.19
CA PRO A 68 -9.97 -1.08 -7.58
C PRO A 68 -8.93 -1.20 -6.46
N VAL A 69 -8.51 -2.44 -6.19
CA VAL A 69 -7.32 -2.79 -5.40
C VAL A 69 -6.15 -2.95 -6.36
N ARG A 70 -5.09 -2.16 -6.16
CA ARG A 70 -3.87 -2.17 -6.98
C ARG A 70 -2.65 -2.54 -6.15
N MET A 71 -1.75 -3.32 -6.75
CA MET A 71 -0.45 -3.60 -6.18
C MET A 71 0.53 -2.50 -6.62
N VAL A 72 1.21 -1.89 -5.66
CA VAL A 72 2.18 -0.80 -5.91
C VAL A 72 3.56 -1.28 -5.50
N ASP A 73 4.54 -1.08 -6.38
CA ASP A 73 5.91 -1.51 -6.11
C ASP A 73 6.54 -0.69 -4.97
N GLU A 74 7.01 -1.37 -3.93
CA GLU A 74 7.76 -0.77 -2.84
C GLU A 74 9.27 -0.87 -3.09
N ARG A 75 9.92 0.28 -3.29
CA ARG A 75 11.38 0.35 -3.24
C ARG A 75 11.80 0.62 -1.79
N LEU A 76 12.19 -0.46 -1.12
CA LEU A 76 12.42 -0.51 0.31
C LEU A 76 13.44 0.56 0.81
N THR A 77 12.97 1.51 1.62
CA THR A 77 13.78 2.42 2.45
C THR A 77 13.99 1.88 3.88
N THR A 78 13.45 0.70 4.19
CA THR A 78 13.34 0.17 5.57
C THR A 78 14.69 -0.14 6.25
N VAL A 79 15.76 -0.37 5.49
CA VAL A 79 17.11 -0.59 6.06
C VAL A 79 17.65 0.69 6.74
N ALA A 80 17.44 1.85 6.12
CA ALA A 80 17.81 3.14 6.69
C ALA A 80 16.89 3.52 7.85
N ALA A 81 15.57 3.32 7.71
CA ALA A 81 14.59 3.65 8.73
C ALA A 81 14.74 2.80 10.02
N THR A 82 15.04 1.50 9.89
CA THR A 82 15.26 0.61 11.04
C THR A 82 16.53 0.97 11.81
N SER A 83 17.59 1.37 11.10
CA SER A 83 18.86 1.78 11.72
C SER A 83 18.72 3.10 12.49
N ALA A 84 17.99 4.08 11.92
CA ALA A 84 17.71 5.35 12.58
C ALA A 84 16.85 5.20 13.85
N LEU A 85 15.85 4.32 13.82
CA LEU A 85 14.98 4.09 14.98
C LEU A 85 15.70 3.40 16.14
N ARG A 86 16.58 2.43 15.85
CA ARG A 86 17.42 1.81 16.89
C ARG A 86 18.34 2.82 17.57
N ALA A 87 18.85 3.81 16.82
CA ALA A 87 19.70 4.87 17.36
C ALA A 87 18.92 5.90 18.23
N SER A 88 17.59 6.00 18.06
CA SER A 88 16.75 6.99 18.75
C SER A 88 16.26 6.60 20.15
N GLY A 89 16.55 5.37 20.62
CA GLY A 89 16.07 4.87 21.92
C GLY A 89 14.57 4.53 21.99
N VAL A 90 13.85 4.64 20.86
CA VAL A 90 12.44 4.25 20.76
C VAL A 90 12.30 2.73 20.81
N SER A 91 11.32 2.23 21.58
CA SER A 91 11.06 0.79 21.69
C SER A 91 10.76 0.20 20.30
N GLU A 92 11.31 -0.97 19.99
CA GLU A 92 11.22 -1.62 18.67
C GLU A 92 9.78 -1.70 18.13
N LYS A 93 8.80 -2.04 18.96
CA LYS A 93 7.37 -2.08 18.58
C LYS A 93 6.82 -0.73 18.13
N ARG A 94 7.16 0.35 18.85
CA ARG A 94 6.72 1.72 18.50
C ARG A 94 7.44 2.21 17.25
N GLY A 95 8.74 1.96 17.16
CA GLY A 95 9.52 2.27 15.96
C GLY A 95 8.95 1.56 14.74
N ARG A 96 8.58 0.29 14.88
CA ARG A 96 7.99 -0.48 13.77
C ARG A 96 6.68 0.10 13.28
N ALA A 97 5.77 0.48 14.18
CA ALA A 97 4.51 1.13 13.79
C ALA A 97 4.73 2.44 13.02
N VAL A 98 5.70 3.25 13.42
CA VAL A 98 6.05 4.50 12.73
C VAL A 98 6.65 4.22 11.34
N ILE A 99 7.54 3.22 11.22
CA ILE A 99 8.09 2.78 9.92
C ILE A 99 6.97 2.33 9.00
N ASP A 100 6.06 1.49 9.51
CA ASP A 100 4.99 0.91 8.70
C ASP A 100 4.03 2.02 8.19
N GLN A 101 3.73 3.03 9.01
CA GLN A 101 2.96 4.21 8.58
C GLN A 101 3.71 5.06 7.54
N ALA A 102 4.98 5.35 7.76
CA ALA A 102 5.79 6.10 6.80
C ALA A 102 5.88 5.38 5.45
N ALA A 103 6.04 4.05 5.47
CA ALA A 103 6.02 3.22 4.28
C ALA A 103 4.67 3.29 3.55
N ALA A 104 3.55 3.25 4.28
CA ALA A 104 2.21 3.40 3.69
C ALA A 104 2.03 4.74 2.97
N VAL A 105 2.54 5.83 3.56
CA VAL A 105 2.52 7.17 2.93
C VAL A 105 3.37 7.20 1.67
N GLU A 106 4.60 6.70 1.73
CA GLU A 106 5.52 6.62 0.57
C GLU A 106 4.92 5.82 -0.59
N ILE A 107 4.28 4.68 -0.30
CA ILE A 107 3.56 3.86 -1.30
C ILE A 107 2.48 4.69 -1.98
N LEU A 108 1.66 5.40 -1.20
CA LEU A 108 0.57 6.20 -1.73
C LEU A 108 1.09 7.35 -2.58
N GLN A 109 2.13 8.06 -2.13
CA GLN A 109 2.76 9.14 -2.90
C GLN A 109 3.32 8.63 -4.23
N SER A 110 4.08 7.53 -4.20
CA SER A 110 4.62 6.89 -5.42
C SER A 110 3.51 6.54 -6.43
N TRP A 111 2.37 6.04 -5.94
CA TRP A 111 1.23 5.72 -6.80
C TRP A 111 0.56 6.99 -7.38
N LEU A 112 0.37 8.03 -6.57
CA LEU A 112 -0.20 9.31 -7.01
C LEU A 112 0.70 9.98 -8.06
N ASP A 113 2.01 9.98 -7.84
CA ASP A 113 3.00 10.53 -8.78
C ASP A 113 2.96 9.78 -10.10
N ALA A 114 3.02 8.44 -10.07
CA ALA A 114 2.93 7.62 -11.28
C ALA A 114 1.63 7.87 -12.06
N ARG A 115 0.51 8.03 -11.35
CA ARG A 115 -0.78 8.38 -11.95
C ARG A 115 -0.75 9.78 -12.57
N HIS A 116 -0.18 10.76 -11.86
CA HIS A 116 -0.05 12.13 -12.34
C HIS A 116 0.79 12.15 -13.63
N PHE A 117 1.96 11.52 -13.65
CA PHE A 117 2.79 11.41 -14.85
C PHE A 117 2.07 10.74 -16.03
N ALA A 118 1.27 9.70 -15.77
CA ALA A 118 0.50 9.04 -16.82
C ALA A 118 -0.63 9.93 -17.39
N LEU A 119 -1.28 10.74 -16.54
CA LEU A 119 -2.30 11.69 -16.96
C LEU A 119 -1.71 12.93 -17.64
N SER A 120 -0.48 13.31 -17.29
CA SER A 120 0.26 14.46 -17.84
C SER A 120 1.22 14.11 -18.98
N GLY A 121 1.01 13.00 -19.71
CA GLY A 121 1.88 12.51 -20.80
C GLY A 121 2.31 13.58 -21.84
N PRO A 122 3.34 13.30 -22.69
CA PRO A 122 4.41 14.20 -23.17
C PRO A 122 4.03 15.35 -24.14
N ASN A 123 2.82 15.89 -24.07
CA ASN A 123 2.35 16.96 -24.94
C ASN A 123 2.53 18.37 -24.36
N SER A 124 3.65 18.60 -23.68
CA SER A 124 4.19 19.93 -23.37
C SER A 124 5.51 20.12 -24.11
N GLY A 125 5.49 19.89 -25.43
CA GLY A 125 6.49 20.48 -26.32
C GLY A 125 6.31 22.00 -26.34
N PRO A 126 7.39 22.80 -26.46
CA PRO A 126 7.23 24.24 -26.60
C PRO A 126 6.41 24.53 -27.86
N GLU A 127 5.35 25.31 -27.72
CA GLU A 127 4.61 25.86 -28.86
C GLU A 127 5.61 26.52 -29.83
N PRO A 128 5.50 26.27 -31.15
CA PRO A 128 6.37 26.93 -32.11
C PRO A 128 6.09 28.43 -32.06
N SER A 129 7.10 29.18 -31.61
CA SER A 129 7.09 30.64 -31.74
C SER A 129 7.08 31.00 -33.22
N HIS A 130 6.17 31.93 -33.56
CA HIS A 130 5.99 32.55 -34.87
C HIS A 130 7.29 32.87 -35.62
#